data_AF-A0A9X8CMS3-F1
#
_entry.id   AF-A0A9X8CMS3-F1
#
_cell.length_a   1.000
_cell.length_b   1.000
_cell.length_c   1.000
_cell.angle_alpha   90.00
_cell.angle_beta   90.00
_cell.angle_gamma   90.00
#
_symmetry.space_group_name_H-M   'P 1'
#
loop_
_entity.id
_entity.type
_entity.pdbx_description
1 polymer ?
#
loop_
_entity_poly.entity_id
_entity_poly.type
_entity_poly.pdbx_seq_one_letter_code
_entity_poly.pdbx_strand_id
1 'polypeptide(L)'
;MGVRFRKSINLGGGFRVNISKSGIGYSWGTKGYRYTKTARGSSRRTYSIPGTGLSYVSESGKRKGRSGSSSHARGASHLQQAGVSNAVSTESVNAGDYQPAEYEELLDQMRKAQRLDYLSTWLMATVILAVLPPFIFTAIAGIVLKIVVHSKMKVPMEYSFDDEAQAAYDDLSAIWMSLNKNNKFWQTVSEASLDRKVSGGATRGVKRIPAHAISKLPFFVESNVQPFGLRLRKQRVYFLPDKVLVVARTNVGAISYEDIDMEFGTSRFVETDPVPKDAKVIGQTWLKVNKNGTPDKRFKNNRQVPICEYGSVRVTSDSGLHIELMCSNSNTISEMRTSANKFETFLR
;
A
#
# COMPACT_ATOMS: atom_id res chain seq x y z
N MET A 1 12.53 -54.34 -14.21
CA MET A 1 11.19 -53.71 -14.13
C MET A 1 10.90 -53.34 -12.69
N GLY A 2 10.74 -52.05 -12.36
CA GLY A 2 10.60 -51.60 -10.96
C GLY A 2 9.13 -51.61 -10.50
N VAL A 3 8.81 -52.36 -9.45
CA VAL A 3 7.48 -52.37 -8.84
C VAL A 3 7.17 -50.99 -8.25
N ARG A 4 6.08 -50.35 -8.71
CA ARG A 4 5.62 -49.03 -8.23
C ARG A 4 4.47 -49.21 -7.24
N PHE A 5 4.75 -49.01 -5.95
CA PHE A 5 3.70 -48.99 -4.91
C PHE A 5 3.17 -47.57 -4.67
N ARG A 6 1.86 -47.38 -4.89
CA ARG A 6 1.11 -46.19 -4.48
C ARG A 6 -0.29 -46.62 -4.03
N LYS A 7 -0.67 -46.28 -2.80
CA LYS A 7 -2.02 -46.50 -2.27
C LYS A 7 -2.60 -45.17 -1.78
N SER A 8 -3.85 -44.88 -2.12
CA SER A 8 -4.58 -43.71 -1.61
C SER A 8 -5.74 -44.21 -0.77
N ILE A 9 -5.84 -43.75 0.47
CA ILE A 9 -6.89 -44.14 1.42
C ILE A 9 -7.72 -42.89 1.70
N ASN A 10 -9.04 -42.97 1.48
CA ASN A 10 -9.98 -41.91 1.81
C ASN A 10 -10.46 -42.12 3.26
N LEU A 11 -10.27 -41.13 4.12
CA LEU A 11 -10.66 -41.20 5.54
C LEU A 11 -11.99 -40.49 5.84
N GLY A 12 -12.70 -40.04 4.80
CA GLY A 12 -13.95 -39.27 4.96
C GLY A 12 -13.69 -37.79 5.24
N GLY A 13 -14.76 -36.98 5.28
CA GLY A 13 -14.68 -35.54 5.64
C GLY A 13 -13.78 -34.68 4.74
N GLY A 14 -13.49 -35.13 3.51
CA GLY A 14 -12.56 -34.43 2.60
C GLY A 14 -11.07 -34.73 2.83
N PHE A 15 -10.73 -35.66 3.74
CA PHE A 15 -9.36 -36.05 4.06
C PHE A 15 -8.93 -37.34 3.34
N ARG A 16 -7.72 -37.34 2.77
CA ARG A 16 -7.11 -38.50 2.10
C ARG A 16 -5.64 -38.62 2.43
N VAL A 17 -5.17 -39.86 2.59
CA VAL A 17 -3.75 -40.18 2.80
C VAL A 17 -3.21 -40.93 1.58
N ASN A 18 -2.07 -40.49 1.05
CA ASN A 18 -1.39 -41.08 -0.08
C ASN A 18 -0.07 -41.71 0.39
N ILE A 19 0.01 -43.03 0.35
CA ILE A 19 1.19 -43.81 0.71
C ILE A 19 1.91 -44.19 -0.58
N SER A 20 3.22 -43.94 -0.65
CA SER A 20 4.05 -44.23 -1.82
C SER A 20 5.46 -44.66 -1.40
N LYS A 21 6.27 -45.15 -2.34
CA LYS A 21 7.70 -45.43 -2.10
C LYS A 21 8.49 -44.21 -1.57
N SER A 22 8.04 -42.99 -1.88
CA SER A 22 8.65 -41.74 -1.37
C SER A 22 8.16 -41.31 0.02
N GLY A 23 7.31 -42.11 0.68
CA GLY A 23 6.71 -41.82 1.98
C GLY A 23 5.23 -41.49 1.92
N ILE A 24 4.72 -40.96 3.03
CA ILE A 24 3.30 -40.63 3.26
C ILE A 24 3.05 -39.15 2.95
N GLY A 25 2.05 -38.87 2.11
CA GLY A 25 1.48 -37.54 1.91
C GLY A 25 0.03 -37.52 2.34
N TYR A 26 -0.52 -36.34 2.60
CA TYR A 26 -1.92 -36.18 2.96
C TYR A 26 -2.54 -35.00 2.20
N SER A 27 -3.85 -35.08 2.01
CA SER A 27 -4.62 -34.00 1.43
C SER A 27 -5.92 -33.84 2.19
N TRP A 28 -6.33 -32.59 2.40
CA TRP A 28 -7.56 -32.26 3.07
C TRP A 28 -8.25 -31.13 2.31
N GLY A 29 -9.55 -31.23 2.10
CA GLY A 29 -10.30 -30.15 1.46
C GLY A 29 -11.76 -30.48 1.15
N THR A 30 -12.55 -29.42 1.02
CA THR A 30 -13.98 -29.43 0.67
C THR A 30 -14.19 -28.76 -0.70
N LYS A 31 -15.45 -28.67 -1.15
CA LYS A 31 -15.79 -28.01 -2.43
C LYS A 31 -15.43 -26.52 -2.32
N GLY A 32 -14.29 -26.13 -2.89
CA GLY A 32 -13.83 -24.75 -2.92
C GLY A 32 -12.42 -24.54 -2.35
N TYR A 33 -11.92 -25.46 -1.53
CA TYR A 33 -10.57 -25.38 -0.97
C TYR A 33 -9.96 -26.76 -0.79
N ARG A 34 -8.73 -26.95 -1.27
CA ARG A 34 -7.97 -28.18 -1.04
C ARG A 34 -6.50 -27.88 -0.77
N TYR A 35 -5.99 -28.47 0.30
CA TYR A 35 -4.58 -28.52 0.63
C TYR A 35 -4.04 -29.93 0.41
N THR A 36 -2.86 -30.04 -0.22
CA THR A 36 -2.16 -31.31 -0.43
C THR A 36 -0.70 -31.14 -0.04
N LYS A 37 -0.20 -32.02 0.82
CA LYS A 37 1.22 -32.16 1.16
C LYS A 37 1.71 -33.51 0.63
N THR A 38 2.70 -33.50 -0.25
CA THR A 38 3.31 -34.75 -0.75
C THR A 38 4.43 -35.20 0.18
N ALA A 39 4.75 -36.49 0.13
CA ALA A 39 5.85 -37.07 0.90
C ALA A 39 7.23 -36.49 0.53
N ARG A 40 7.37 -35.86 -0.66
CA ARG A 40 8.60 -35.19 -1.13
C ARG A 40 8.71 -33.73 -0.66
N GLY A 41 7.83 -33.30 0.24
CA GLY A 41 7.85 -31.96 0.82
C GLY A 41 7.16 -30.87 -0.01
N SER A 42 6.62 -31.18 -1.19
CA SER A 42 5.85 -30.20 -1.95
C SER A 42 4.45 -30.01 -1.35
N SER A 43 4.00 -28.76 -1.31
CA SER A 43 2.64 -28.38 -0.92
C SER A 43 1.91 -27.76 -2.10
N ARG A 44 0.65 -28.13 -2.28
CA ARG A 44 -0.28 -27.55 -3.25
C ARG A 44 -1.51 -27.04 -2.51
N ARG A 45 -1.86 -25.76 -2.73
CA ARG A 45 -3.11 -25.13 -2.26
C ARG A 45 -3.96 -24.79 -3.47
N THR A 46 -5.21 -25.24 -3.46
CA THR A 46 -6.18 -24.97 -4.51
C THR A 46 -7.36 -24.23 -3.90
N TYR A 47 -7.67 -23.06 -4.44
CA TYR A 47 -8.87 -22.27 -4.13
C TYR A 47 -9.75 -22.28 -5.38
N SER A 48 -11.02 -22.59 -5.27
CA SER A 48 -11.94 -22.62 -6.43
C SER A 48 -13.31 -22.11 -6.03
N ILE A 49 -13.98 -21.39 -6.91
CA ILE A 49 -15.38 -20.99 -6.70
C ILE A 49 -16.27 -22.03 -7.40
N PRO A 50 -17.11 -22.78 -6.66
CA PRO A 50 -17.96 -23.81 -7.24
C PRO A 50 -18.93 -23.23 -8.28
N GLY A 51 -19.06 -23.86 -9.44
CA GLY A 51 -20.01 -23.46 -10.48
C GLY A 51 -19.55 -22.36 -11.44
N THR A 52 -18.38 -21.74 -11.20
CA THR A 52 -17.89 -20.63 -12.05
C THR A 52 -16.67 -20.99 -12.90
N GLY A 53 -16.08 -22.17 -12.71
CA GLY A 53 -14.85 -22.60 -13.41
C GLY A 53 -13.57 -21.89 -12.95
N LEU A 54 -13.67 -20.91 -12.04
CA LEU A 54 -12.53 -20.15 -11.54
C LEU A 54 -11.79 -20.93 -10.45
N SER A 55 -10.51 -21.19 -10.67
CA SER A 55 -9.63 -21.80 -9.66
C SER A 55 -8.23 -21.18 -9.68
N TYR A 56 -7.64 -21.04 -8.50
CA TYR A 56 -6.27 -20.59 -8.28
C TYR A 56 -5.49 -21.69 -7.57
N VAL A 57 -4.34 -22.06 -8.14
CA VAL A 57 -3.48 -23.12 -7.60
C VAL A 57 -2.11 -22.52 -7.28
N SER A 58 -1.67 -22.68 -6.04
CA SER A 58 -0.34 -22.31 -5.58
C SER A 58 0.42 -23.58 -5.19
N GLU A 59 1.61 -23.76 -5.75
CA GLU A 59 2.50 -24.87 -5.46
C GLU A 59 3.83 -24.37 -4.92
N SER A 60 4.30 -24.97 -3.82
CA SER A 60 5.63 -24.74 -3.27
C SER A 60 6.36 -26.07 -3.13
N GLY A 61 7.59 -26.13 -3.64
CA GLY A 61 8.45 -27.32 -3.56
C GLY A 61 9.85 -27.03 -4.07
N LYS A 62 10.86 -27.70 -3.50
CA LYS A 62 12.26 -27.62 -3.94
C LYS A 62 12.38 -28.08 -5.39
N ARG A 63 12.49 -27.13 -6.34
CA ARG A 63 12.89 -27.40 -7.71
C ARG A 63 14.40 -27.65 -7.74
N LYS A 64 14.81 -28.91 -7.88
CA LYS A 64 16.19 -29.25 -8.24
C LYS A 64 16.36 -28.87 -9.72
N GLY A 65 17.17 -27.85 -9.98
CA GLY A 65 17.37 -27.30 -11.32
C GLY A 65 17.88 -28.36 -12.30
N ARG A 66 17.21 -28.47 -13.44
CA ARG A 66 17.77 -28.99 -14.69
C ARG A 66 17.38 -28.01 -15.79
N SER A 67 18.40 -27.34 -16.32
CA SER A 67 18.36 -26.64 -17.59
C SER A 67 18.12 -27.65 -18.72
N GLY A 68 17.46 -27.19 -19.79
CA GLY A 68 17.50 -27.91 -21.07
C GLY A 68 16.22 -27.87 -21.89
N SER A 69 16.27 -27.03 -22.92
CA SER A 69 15.67 -27.20 -24.25
C SER A 69 14.23 -26.74 -24.51
N SER A 70 14.18 -25.80 -25.44
CA SER A 70 13.03 -25.29 -26.18
C SER A 70 12.54 -26.28 -27.25
N SER A 71 11.23 -26.44 -27.37
CA SER A 71 10.59 -26.77 -28.65
C SER A 71 9.15 -26.24 -28.68
N HIS A 72 8.83 -25.52 -29.75
CA HIS A 72 7.56 -24.87 -30.07
C HIS A 72 6.35 -25.83 -30.16
N ALA A 73 5.17 -25.35 -29.78
CA ALA A 73 3.93 -25.54 -30.55
C ALA A 73 2.80 -24.57 -30.11
N ARG A 74 2.58 -23.58 -30.99
CA ARG A 74 1.35 -22.89 -31.40
C ARG A 74 0.09 -22.93 -30.51
N GLY A 75 -0.34 -21.71 -30.13
CA GLY A 75 -1.62 -21.16 -30.60
C GLY A 75 -2.78 -21.15 -29.61
N ALA A 76 -2.98 -20.02 -28.92
CA ALA A 76 -4.26 -19.31 -28.79
C ALA A 76 -4.14 -18.15 -27.79
N SER A 77 -4.38 -16.94 -28.29
CA SER A 77 -4.85 -15.74 -27.58
C SER A 77 -4.65 -15.71 -26.05
N HIS A 78 -3.49 -15.25 -25.61
CA HIS A 78 -3.38 -14.53 -24.35
C HIS A 78 -2.86 -13.14 -24.71
N LEU A 79 -3.72 -12.13 -24.62
CA LEU A 79 -3.28 -10.76 -24.36
C LEU A 79 -2.58 -10.82 -23.01
N GLN A 80 -1.31 -11.17 -23.05
CA GLN A 80 -0.47 -11.32 -21.89
C GLN A 80 -0.11 -9.91 -21.48
N GLN A 81 -0.81 -9.46 -20.44
CA GLN A 81 -0.37 -8.43 -19.53
C GLN A 81 1.14 -8.56 -19.37
N ALA A 82 1.87 -7.57 -19.89
CA ALA A 82 3.33 -7.54 -19.88
C ALA A 82 3.82 -7.83 -18.47
N GLY A 83 4.79 -8.73 -18.36
CA GLY A 83 5.23 -9.35 -17.13
C GLY A 83 5.47 -8.34 -16.01
N VAL A 84 4.68 -8.46 -14.94
CA VAL A 84 5.03 -7.93 -13.63
C VAL A 84 6.01 -8.92 -13.00
N SER A 85 7.29 -8.81 -13.36
CA SER A 85 8.36 -9.41 -12.59
C SER A 85 8.62 -8.54 -11.36
N ASN A 86 8.37 -9.11 -10.18
CA ASN A 86 8.69 -8.55 -8.85
C ASN A 86 8.19 -7.12 -8.60
N ALA A 87 6.88 -6.95 -8.42
CA ALA A 87 6.37 -5.71 -7.85
C ALA A 87 6.85 -5.59 -6.39
N VAL A 88 7.74 -4.64 -6.10
CA VAL A 88 8.19 -4.34 -4.74
C VAL A 88 7.20 -3.36 -4.13
N SER A 89 6.72 -3.66 -2.92
CA SER A 89 5.88 -2.71 -2.18
C SER A 89 6.78 -1.56 -1.72
N THR A 90 6.43 -0.33 -2.08
CA THR A 90 7.11 0.88 -1.59
C THR A 90 6.66 1.26 -0.17
N GLU A 91 5.62 0.61 0.35
CA GLU A 91 5.09 0.88 1.68
C GLU A 91 5.79 0.03 2.75
N SER A 92 6.65 0.65 3.55
CA SER A 92 7.02 0.18 4.89
C SER A 92 5.86 0.44 5.86
N VAL A 93 5.50 -0.56 6.68
CA VAL A 93 4.27 -0.52 7.50
C VAL A 93 4.54 -0.53 9.01
N ASN A 94 5.80 -0.49 9.44
CA ASN A 94 6.09 -0.60 10.86
C ASN A 94 6.04 0.76 11.56
N ALA A 95 4.82 1.19 11.86
CA ALA A 95 4.58 2.33 12.75
C ALA A 95 5.23 2.17 14.14
N GLY A 96 5.61 0.95 14.53
CA GLY A 96 6.25 0.65 15.81
C GLY A 96 7.76 0.84 15.82
N ASP A 97 8.40 0.98 14.66
CA ASP A 97 9.85 1.22 14.57
C ASP A 97 10.18 2.72 14.76
N TYR A 98 9.15 3.58 14.78
CA TYR A 98 9.24 5.04 14.93
C TYR A 98 9.02 5.47 16.39
N GLN A 99 10.00 5.22 17.26
CA GLN A 99 9.89 5.51 18.70
C GLN A 99 11.17 6.11 19.27
N PRO A 100 11.34 7.44 19.21
CA PRO A 100 12.22 8.14 20.14
C PRO A 100 11.73 7.86 21.57
N ALA A 101 12.64 7.56 22.49
CA ALA A 101 12.31 7.21 23.88
C ALA A 101 11.45 8.29 24.57
N GLU A 102 11.61 9.55 24.16
CA GLU A 102 10.88 10.71 24.69
C GLU A 102 9.36 10.64 24.47
N TYR A 103 8.91 9.96 23.40
CA TYR A 103 7.49 9.89 23.06
C TYR A 103 6.83 8.57 23.46
N GLU A 104 7.55 7.65 24.12
CA GLU A 104 7.08 6.29 24.37
C GLU A 104 5.75 6.27 25.16
N GLU A 105 5.69 7.00 26.28
CA GLU A 105 4.50 7.09 27.13
C GLU A 105 3.29 7.66 26.37
N LEU A 106 3.52 8.73 25.61
CA LEU A 106 2.52 9.41 24.81
C LEU A 106 1.99 8.49 23.70
N LEU A 107 2.88 7.80 22.99
CA LEU A 107 2.52 6.83 21.97
C LEU A 107 1.77 5.62 22.55
N ASP A 108 2.08 5.20 23.77
CA ASP A 108 1.37 4.12 24.46
C ASP A 108 -0.07 4.51 24.81
N GLN A 109 -0.29 5.75 25.27
CA GLN A 109 -1.64 6.28 25.48
C GLN A 109 -2.47 6.28 24.18
N MET A 110 -1.87 6.73 23.07
CA MET A 110 -2.52 6.72 21.75
C MET A 110 -2.81 5.30 21.27
N ARG A 111 -1.85 4.38 21.39
CA ARG A 111 -2.03 2.96 21.05
C ARG A 111 -3.16 2.32 21.86
N LYS A 112 -3.23 2.63 23.16
CA LYS A 112 -4.31 2.16 24.05
C LYS A 112 -5.67 2.70 23.57
N ALA A 113 -5.77 3.98 23.26
CA ALA A 113 -6.99 4.58 22.73
C ALA A 113 -7.44 3.90 21.41
N GLN A 114 -6.51 3.66 20.47
CA GLN A 114 -6.81 2.95 19.23
C GLN A 114 -7.26 1.50 19.44
N ARG A 115 -6.61 0.75 20.33
CA ARG A 115 -7.00 -0.64 20.63
C ARG A 115 -8.40 -0.71 21.22
N LEU A 116 -8.74 0.21 22.13
CA LEU A 116 -10.08 0.30 22.72
C LEU A 116 -11.12 0.79 21.69
N ASP A 117 -10.76 1.69 20.78
CA ASP A 117 -11.62 2.08 19.65
C ASP A 117 -11.91 0.90 18.70
N TYR A 118 -10.90 0.09 18.44
CA TYR A 118 -11.03 -1.12 17.63
C TYR A 118 -11.91 -2.17 18.33
N LEU A 119 -11.67 -2.39 19.64
CA LEU A 119 -12.46 -3.31 20.46
C LEU A 119 -13.93 -2.87 20.56
N SER A 120 -14.20 -1.58 20.81
CA SER A 120 -15.56 -1.04 20.86
C SER A 120 -16.30 -1.26 19.55
N THR A 121 -15.62 -1.11 18.41
CA THR A 121 -16.21 -1.39 17.09
C THR A 121 -16.60 -2.87 16.92
N TRP A 122 -15.79 -3.80 17.41
CA TRP A 122 -16.13 -5.23 17.42
C TRP A 122 -17.28 -5.56 18.38
N LEU A 123 -17.30 -4.95 19.57
CA LEU A 123 -18.39 -5.11 20.52
C LEU A 123 -19.71 -4.58 19.95
N MET A 124 -19.72 -3.41 19.30
CA MET A 124 -20.91 -2.90 18.62
C MET A 124 -21.42 -3.81 17.51
N ALA A 125 -20.51 -4.45 16.75
CA ALA A 125 -20.89 -5.35 15.66
C ALA A 125 -21.66 -6.60 16.15
N THR A 126 -21.60 -6.93 17.44
CA THR A 126 -22.37 -8.03 18.02
C THR A 126 -23.88 -7.85 17.94
N VAL A 127 -24.37 -6.63 17.67
CA VAL A 127 -25.81 -6.35 17.47
C VAL A 127 -26.43 -7.20 16.35
N ILE A 128 -25.64 -7.68 15.40
CA ILE A 128 -26.10 -8.60 14.33
C ILE A 128 -26.64 -9.92 14.93
N LEU A 129 -26.16 -10.32 16.11
CA LEU A 129 -26.57 -11.51 16.85
C LEU A 129 -27.59 -11.19 17.97
N ALA A 130 -28.26 -10.02 17.91
CA ALA A 130 -29.17 -9.54 18.96
C ALA A 130 -30.38 -10.46 19.25
N VAL A 131 -30.66 -11.45 18.39
CA VAL A 131 -31.64 -12.52 18.66
C VAL A 131 -31.30 -13.27 19.96
N LEU A 132 -30.02 -13.32 20.32
CA LEU A 132 -29.53 -13.89 21.56
C LEU A 132 -29.29 -12.74 22.58
N PRO A 133 -30.02 -12.72 23.73
CA PRO A 133 -30.00 -11.59 24.67
C PRO A 133 -28.60 -11.10 25.14
N PRO A 134 -27.58 -11.95 25.35
CA PRO A 134 -26.25 -11.49 25.74
C PRO A 134 -25.61 -10.50 24.76
N PHE A 135 -25.90 -10.62 23.45
CA PHE A 135 -25.26 -9.77 22.45
C PHE A 135 -25.82 -8.34 22.41
N ILE A 136 -27.02 -8.11 22.96
CA ILE A 136 -27.55 -6.76 23.14
C ILE A 136 -26.72 -6.01 24.17
N PHE A 137 -26.41 -6.65 25.30
CA PHE A 137 -25.59 -6.06 26.36
C PHE A 137 -24.17 -5.76 25.88
N THR A 138 -23.55 -6.66 25.10
CA THR A 138 -22.22 -6.42 24.53
C THR A 138 -22.22 -5.28 23.52
N ALA A 139 -23.27 -5.15 22.71
CA ALA A 139 -23.40 -4.04 21.77
C ALA A 139 -23.53 -2.69 22.50
N ILE A 140 -24.34 -2.61 23.56
CA ILE A 140 -24.47 -1.42 24.40
C ILE A 140 -23.13 -1.08 25.06
N ALA A 141 -22.43 -2.06 25.63
CA ALA A 141 -21.11 -1.86 26.21
C ALA A 141 -20.10 -1.33 25.16
N GLY A 142 -20.19 -1.83 23.92
CA GLY A 142 -19.42 -1.31 22.78
C GLY A 142 -19.68 0.17 22.50
N ILE A 143 -20.95 0.60 22.49
CA ILE A 143 -21.33 2.01 22.27
C ILE A 143 -20.78 2.89 23.41
N VAL A 144 -20.98 2.47 24.66
CA VAL A 144 -20.46 3.21 25.83
C VAL A 144 -18.94 3.34 25.76
N LEU A 145 -18.24 2.24 25.46
CA LEU A 145 -16.79 2.26 25.30
C LEU A 145 -16.36 3.22 24.18
N LYS A 146 -17.07 3.24 23.04
CA LYS A 146 -16.79 4.15 21.92
C LYS A 146 -16.88 5.61 22.35
N ILE A 147 -17.94 5.97 23.07
CA ILE A 147 -18.15 7.34 23.58
C ILE A 147 -17.04 7.72 24.57
N VAL A 148 -16.70 6.83 25.51
CA VAL A 148 -15.63 7.08 26.50
C VAL A 148 -14.29 7.28 25.81
N VAL A 149 -13.95 6.44 24.83
CA VAL A 149 -12.69 6.55 24.08
C VAL A 149 -12.60 7.88 23.32
N HIS A 150 -13.68 8.33 22.67
CA HIS A 150 -13.68 9.57 21.87
C HIS A 150 -13.79 10.85 22.69
N SER A 151 -14.21 10.75 23.97
CA SER A 151 -14.36 11.91 24.86
C SER A 151 -13.23 12.05 25.88
N LYS A 152 -12.74 10.95 26.46
CA LYS A 152 -11.80 10.97 27.60
C LYS A 152 -10.39 10.50 27.30
N MET A 153 -10.14 9.85 26.16
CA MET A 153 -8.82 9.30 25.82
C MET A 153 -8.08 10.13 24.76
N LYS A 154 -8.35 11.44 24.74
CA LYS A 154 -7.60 12.38 23.91
C LYS A 154 -6.29 12.73 24.62
N VAL A 155 -5.21 12.76 23.86
CA VAL A 155 -3.90 13.23 24.31
C VAL A 155 -3.80 14.71 23.96
N PRO A 156 -3.73 15.61 24.96
CA PRO A 156 -3.55 17.04 24.71
C PRO A 156 -2.13 17.34 24.23
N MET A 157 -2.02 18.23 23.25
CA MET A 157 -0.78 18.73 22.67
C MET A 157 -0.89 20.24 22.49
N GLU A 158 -0.21 20.98 23.35
CA GLU A 158 -0.17 22.44 23.28
C GLU A 158 1.14 22.90 22.64
N TYR A 159 1.02 23.76 21.65
CA TYR A 159 2.16 24.37 20.96
C TYR A 159 2.11 25.88 21.15
N SER A 160 3.27 26.47 21.45
CA SER A 160 3.47 27.92 21.50
C SER A 160 4.33 28.33 20.31
N PHE A 161 3.86 29.29 19.53
CA PHE A 161 4.59 29.85 18.40
C PHE A 161 4.82 31.34 18.61
N ASP A 162 5.90 31.84 18.01
CA ASP A 162 5.96 33.26 17.65
C ASP A 162 5.17 33.50 16.34
N ASP A 163 4.95 34.77 16.00
CA ASP A 163 4.14 35.14 14.84
C ASP A 163 4.75 34.64 13.51
N GLU A 164 6.07 34.56 13.42
CA GLU A 164 6.79 34.15 12.22
C GLU A 164 6.69 32.63 11.99
N ALA A 165 6.86 31.83 13.05
CA ALA A 165 6.72 30.39 13.07
C ALA A 165 5.31 29.94 12.70
N GLN A 166 4.31 30.60 13.28
CA GLN A 166 2.90 30.33 13.02
C GLN A 166 2.59 30.56 11.53
N ALA A 167 3.04 31.69 10.97
CA ALA A 167 2.85 31.99 9.56
C ALA A 167 3.56 30.98 8.64
N ALA A 168 4.80 30.58 8.96
CA ALA A 168 5.54 29.58 8.19
C ALA A 168 4.84 28.21 8.20
N TYR A 169 4.30 27.80 9.34
CA TYR A 169 3.56 26.56 9.49
C TYR A 169 2.21 26.60 8.73
N ASP A 170 1.50 27.71 8.80
CA ASP A 170 0.24 27.91 8.08
C ASP A 170 0.44 27.93 6.56
N ASP A 171 1.52 28.55 6.07
CA ASP A 171 1.93 28.52 4.67
C ASP A 171 2.19 27.08 4.20
N LEU A 172 2.94 26.30 4.99
CA LEU A 172 3.22 24.90 4.70
C LEU A 172 1.92 24.08 4.65
N SER A 173 1.06 24.26 5.65
CA SER A 173 -0.27 23.62 5.72
C SER A 173 -1.13 23.93 4.49
N ALA A 174 -1.20 25.21 4.10
CA ALA A 174 -1.96 25.66 2.93
C ALA A 174 -1.46 25.02 1.63
N ILE A 175 -0.14 24.89 1.48
CA ILE A 175 0.47 24.29 0.30
C ILE A 175 0.24 22.78 0.26
N TRP A 176 0.36 22.06 1.38
CA TRP A 176 -0.01 20.64 1.44
C TRP A 176 -1.48 20.43 1.12
N MET A 177 -2.36 21.30 1.60
CA MET A 177 -3.79 21.25 1.27
C MET A 177 -4.05 21.60 -0.21
N SER A 178 -3.19 22.40 -0.85
CA SER A 178 -3.29 22.69 -2.29
C SER A 178 -3.13 21.45 -3.16
N LEU A 179 -2.48 20.38 -2.68
CA LEU A 179 -2.38 19.11 -3.40
C LEU A 179 -3.74 18.53 -3.77
N ASN A 180 -4.76 18.74 -2.94
CA ASN A 180 -6.13 18.29 -3.22
C ASN A 180 -6.81 19.07 -4.36
N LYS A 181 -6.28 20.24 -4.76
CA LYS A 181 -6.80 21.02 -5.89
C LYS A 181 -6.39 20.46 -7.25
N ASN A 182 -5.39 19.57 -7.27
CA ASN A 182 -4.99 18.86 -8.47
C ASN A 182 -6.14 17.96 -8.96
N ASN A 183 -6.32 17.85 -10.28
CA ASN A 183 -7.29 16.92 -10.86
C ASN A 183 -6.95 15.48 -10.48
N LYS A 184 -5.65 15.18 -10.32
CA LYS A 184 -5.18 13.92 -9.77
C LYS A 184 -4.05 14.11 -8.76
N PHE A 185 -4.22 13.45 -7.62
CA PHE A 185 -3.21 13.31 -6.59
C PHE A 185 -3.14 11.85 -6.15
N TRP A 186 -1.93 11.29 -6.14
CA TRP A 186 -1.72 9.87 -5.97
C TRP A 186 -0.61 9.54 -4.98
N GLN A 187 -0.72 8.35 -4.40
CA GLN A 187 0.38 7.65 -3.75
C GLN A 187 0.83 6.47 -4.64
N THR A 188 2.14 6.29 -4.76
CA THR A 188 2.73 5.09 -5.37
C THR A 188 2.84 3.98 -4.34
N VAL A 189 2.20 2.83 -4.59
CA VAL A 189 2.11 1.70 -3.65
C VAL A 189 3.01 0.52 -4.02
N SER A 190 3.42 0.45 -5.28
CA SER A 190 4.36 -0.56 -5.74
C SER A 190 5.05 -0.12 -7.01
N GLU A 191 6.27 -0.61 -7.17
CA GLU A 191 7.09 -0.42 -8.35
C GLU A 191 7.42 -1.77 -9.01
N ALA A 192 7.45 -1.80 -10.33
CA ALA A 192 7.91 -2.91 -11.13
C ALA A 192 8.88 -2.41 -12.21
N SER A 193 9.94 -3.19 -12.46
CA SER A 193 10.81 -2.96 -13.62
C SER A 193 10.06 -3.32 -14.91
N LEU A 194 10.09 -2.43 -15.89
CA LEU A 194 9.42 -2.60 -17.17
C LEU A 194 10.41 -2.86 -18.30
N ASP A 195 9.99 -3.69 -19.25
CA ASP A 195 10.69 -3.78 -20.54
C ASP A 195 10.39 -2.53 -21.37
N ARG A 196 11.45 -1.75 -21.60
CA ARG A 196 11.46 -0.50 -22.35
C ARG A 196 10.74 -0.60 -23.69
N LYS A 197 10.84 -1.74 -24.38
CA LYS A 197 10.23 -1.93 -25.71
C LYS A 197 8.71 -1.97 -25.68
N VAL A 198 8.12 -2.41 -24.58
CA VAL A 198 6.67 -2.64 -24.47
C VAL A 198 5.93 -1.57 -23.66
N SER A 199 6.67 -0.63 -23.07
CA SER A 199 6.18 0.38 -22.14
C SER A 199 6.51 1.80 -22.60
N GLY A 200 6.53 2.02 -23.90
CA GLY A 200 6.82 3.31 -24.54
C GLY A 200 8.12 3.98 -24.14
N GLY A 201 9.15 3.20 -23.82
CA GLY A 201 10.45 3.73 -23.41
C GLY A 201 10.62 3.86 -21.90
N ALA A 202 9.58 3.62 -21.09
CA ALA A 202 9.67 3.64 -19.64
C ALA A 202 10.39 2.40 -19.09
N THR A 203 11.26 2.61 -18.11
CA THR A 203 11.99 1.56 -17.37
C THR A 203 11.31 1.22 -16.03
N ARG A 204 10.48 2.14 -15.53
CA ARG A 204 9.82 2.07 -14.23
C ARG A 204 8.31 2.08 -14.40
N GLY A 205 7.64 1.07 -13.85
CA GLY A 205 6.19 0.95 -13.80
C GLY A 205 5.72 1.11 -12.38
N VAL A 206 4.74 1.98 -12.16
CA VAL A 206 4.21 2.25 -10.82
C VAL A 206 2.73 1.94 -10.76
N LYS A 207 2.31 1.37 -9.63
CA LYS A 207 0.89 1.30 -9.26
C LYS A 207 0.57 2.51 -8.39
N ARG A 208 -0.37 3.31 -8.85
CA ARG A 208 -0.84 4.52 -8.17
C ARG A 208 -2.23 4.29 -7.59
N ILE A 209 -2.49 4.86 -6.41
CA ILE A 209 -3.83 4.96 -5.83
C ILE A 209 -4.12 6.43 -5.50
N PRO A 210 -5.38 6.87 -5.48
CA PRO A 210 -5.71 8.22 -5.02
C PRO A 210 -5.22 8.47 -3.59
N ALA A 211 -4.55 9.60 -3.38
CA ALA A 211 -4.15 10.11 -2.08
C ALA A 211 -4.92 11.39 -1.78
N HIS A 212 -4.99 11.78 -0.50
CA HIS A 212 -5.66 13.01 -0.09
C HIS A 212 -4.87 13.68 1.03
N ALA A 213 -4.65 14.98 0.90
CA ALA A 213 -4.22 15.81 2.03
C ALA A 213 -5.38 15.98 3.01
N ILE A 214 -5.10 15.97 4.30
CA ILE A 214 -6.08 16.06 5.38
C ILE A 214 -5.59 17.06 6.42
N SER A 215 -6.52 17.81 7.03
CA SER A 215 -6.21 18.69 8.17
C SER A 215 -6.85 18.25 9.49
N LYS A 216 -7.69 17.21 9.44
CA LYS A 216 -8.43 16.74 10.61
C LYS A 216 -7.56 15.85 11.50
N LEU A 217 -7.38 16.29 12.75
CA LEU A 217 -6.74 15.52 13.82
C LEU A 217 -7.30 14.10 13.97
N PRO A 218 -6.47 13.10 14.32
CA PRO A 218 -6.96 11.81 14.76
C PRO A 218 -7.75 11.96 16.06
N PHE A 219 -8.77 11.11 16.28
CA PHE A 219 -9.73 11.27 17.37
C PHE A 219 -9.11 11.25 18.79
N PHE A 220 -7.92 10.69 18.92
CA PHE A 220 -7.18 10.54 20.17
C PHE A 220 -6.16 11.66 20.40
N VAL A 221 -6.15 12.71 19.57
CA VAL A 221 -5.30 13.89 19.75
C VAL A 221 -6.17 15.13 19.87
N GLU A 222 -5.82 15.97 20.83
CA GLU A 222 -6.37 17.30 21.02
C GLU A 222 -5.23 18.29 20.93
N SER A 223 -5.34 19.29 20.07
CA SER A 223 -4.31 20.30 19.91
C SER A 223 -4.90 21.66 19.59
N ASN A 224 -4.24 22.70 20.07
CA ASN A 224 -4.53 24.09 19.70
C ASN A 224 -4.16 24.41 18.24
N VAL A 225 -3.34 23.57 17.61
CA VAL A 225 -2.87 23.72 16.23
C VAL A 225 -3.52 22.66 15.34
N GLN A 226 -3.94 23.04 14.15
CA GLN A 226 -4.41 22.08 13.15
C GLN A 226 -3.23 21.50 12.38
N PRO A 227 -2.99 20.17 12.42
CA PRO A 227 -1.99 19.54 11.57
C PRO A 227 -2.47 19.51 10.13
N PHE A 228 -1.52 19.55 9.21
CA PHE A 228 -1.74 18.99 7.88
C PHE A 228 -1.22 17.56 7.84
N GLY A 229 -1.65 16.80 6.85
CA GLY A 229 -1.38 15.37 6.81
C GLY A 229 -1.81 14.72 5.53
N LEU A 230 -1.57 13.41 5.44
CA LEU A 230 -1.85 12.59 4.29
C LEU A 230 -2.65 11.36 4.70
N ARG A 231 -3.75 11.12 3.99
CA ARG A 231 -4.46 9.85 4.05
C ARG A 231 -3.88 8.91 2.99
N LEU A 232 -3.04 7.98 3.45
CA LEU A 232 -2.42 6.94 2.63
C LEU A 232 -3.24 5.64 2.70
N ARG A 233 -2.84 4.60 1.96
CA ARG A 233 -3.57 3.33 1.88
C ARG A 233 -3.75 2.63 3.24
N LYS A 234 -2.65 2.51 3.99
CA LYS A 234 -2.57 1.70 5.23
C LYS A 234 -2.42 2.55 6.49
N GLN A 235 -2.02 3.80 6.33
CA GLN A 235 -1.72 4.71 7.44
C GLN A 235 -2.16 6.12 7.10
N ARG A 236 -2.20 6.96 8.13
CA ARG A 236 -2.32 8.40 7.99
C ARG A 236 -1.06 9.00 8.57
N VAL A 237 -0.58 10.06 7.94
CA VAL A 237 0.60 10.79 8.39
C VAL A 237 0.14 12.19 8.75
N TYR A 238 0.51 12.67 9.92
CA TYR A 238 0.18 14.00 10.40
C TYR A 238 1.48 14.73 10.69
N PHE A 239 1.68 15.86 10.06
CA PHE A 239 2.80 16.75 10.30
C PHE A 239 2.37 17.70 11.41
N LEU A 240 2.85 17.42 12.62
CA LEU A 240 2.72 18.32 13.77
C LEU A 240 3.91 19.27 13.79
N PRO A 241 3.89 20.36 14.56
CA PRO A 241 4.97 21.34 14.55
C PRO A 241 6.36 20.78 14.88
N ASP A 242 6.45 19.83 15.79
CA ASP A 242 7.71 19.26 16.31
C ASP A 242 8.04 17.87 15.76
N LYS A 243 7.04 17.14 15.25
CA LYS A 243 7.20 15.74 14.82
C LYS A 243 6.18 15.33 13.76
N VAL A 244 6.44 14.21 13.11
CA VAL A 244 5.52 13.56 12.19
C VAL A 244 4.90 12.33 12.84
N LEU A 245 3.60 12.36 13.04
CA LEU A 245 2.82 11.27 13.62
C LEU A 245 2.34 10.31 12.53
N VAL A 246 2.76 9.05 12.61
CA VAL A 246 2.36 7.98 11.68
C VAL A 246 1.32 7.09 12.36
N VAL A 247 0.07 7.21 11.91
CA VAL A 247 -1.09 6.54 12.48
C VAL A 247 -1.53 5.38 11.59
N ALA A 248 -1.21 4.15 12.01
CA ALA A 248 -1.74 2.93 11.41
C ALA A 248 -3.03 2.49 12.13
N ARG A 249 -3.55 1.30 11.79
CA ARG A 249 -4.85 0.81 12.29
C ARG A 249 -4.92 0.63 13.81
N THR A 250 -3.86 0.10 14.42
CA THR A 250 -3.78 -0.23 15.86
C THR A 250 -2.44 0.16 16.47
N ASN A 251 -1.65 0.91 15.71
CA ASN A 251 -0.32 1.30 16.08
C ASN A 251 -0.10 2.77 15.67
N VAL A 252 0.70 3.47 16.47
CA VAL A 252 1.05 4.87 16.27
C VAL A 252 2.55 5.00 16.52
N GLY A 253 3.21 5.75 15.64
CA GLY A 253 4.61 6.11 15.77
C GLY A 253 4.82 7.60 15.59
N ALA A 254 5.94 8.10 16.07
CA ALA A 254 6.37 9.49 15.88
C ALA A 254 7.79 9.50 15.30
N ILE A 255 8.04 10.41 14.37
CA ILE A 255 9.33 10.59 13.71
C ILE A 255 9.72 12.06 13.86
N SER A 256 10.96 12.33 14.28
CA SER A 256 11.49 13.70 14.30
C SER A 256 11.67 14.22 12.89
N TYR A 257 11.58 15.54 12.68
CA TYR A 257 11.90 16.13 11.38
C TYR A 257 13.37 15.93 10.97
N GLU A 258 14.27 15.76 11.95
CA GLU A 258 15.69 15.50 11.70
C GLU A 258 15.93 14.16 10.98
N ASP A 259 15.05 13.18 11.22
CA ASP A 259 15.15 11.85 10.62
C ASP A 259 14.40 11.75 9.28
N ILE A 260 13.82 12.85 8.79
CA ILE A 260 13.00 12.88 7.58
C ILE A 260 13.71 13.63 6.47
N ASP A 261 13.90 12.95 5.35
CA ASP A 261 14.33 13.54 4.09
C ASP A 261 13.13 13.73 3.17
N MET A 262 12.96 14.95 2.64
CA MET A 262 11.90 15.30 1.70
C MET A 262 12.47 15.75 0.37
N GLU A 263 12.30 14.92 -0.66
CA GLU A 263 12.71 15.25 -2.02
C GLU A 263 11.50 15.76 -2.84
N PHE A 264 11.62 16.98 -3.35
CA PHE A 264 10.66 17.59 -4.27
C PHE A 264 11.21 17.61 -5.69
N GLY A 265 10.46 17.06 -6.64
CA GLY A 265 10.92 16.97 -8.03
C GLY A 265 9.80 16.87 -9.05
N THR A 266 10.20 16.72 -10.30
CA THR A 266 9.29 16.39 -11.40
C THR A 266 9.73 15.09 -12.06
N SER A 267 8.77 14.37 -12.62
CA SER A 267 9.00 13.11 -13.29
C SER A 267 8.33 13.10 -14.66
N ARG A 268 9.03 12.52 -15.64
CA ARG A 268 8.49 12.28 -16.98
C ARG A 268 7.74 10.95 -16.95
N PHE A 269 6.41 11.02 -17.03
CA PHE A 269 5.54 9.86 -16.93
C PHE A 269 4.88 9.56 -18.27
N VAL A 270 5.04 8.33 -18.76
CA VAL A 270 4.33 7.85 -19.95
C VAL A 270 2.90 7.50 -19.55
N GLU A 271 1.94 8.35 -19.89
CA GLU A 271 0.55 8.19 -19.46
C GLU A 271 -0.23 7.35 -20.47
N THR A 272 -0.65 6.15 -20.04
CA THR A 272 -1.46 5.26 -20.85
C THR A 272 -2.96 5.49 -20.66
N ASP A 273 -3.34 6.07 -19.51
CA ASP A 273 -4.72 6.40 -19.15
C ASP A 273 -5.10 7.79 -19.68
N PRO A 274 -6.36 8.25 -19.50
CA PRO A 274 -6.73 9.61 -19.85
C PRO A 274 -5.90 10.65 -19.09
N VAL A 275 -5.29 11.58 -19.83
CA VAL A 275 -4.43 12.62 -19.27
C VAL A 275 -5.26 13.61 -18.45
N PRO A 276 -4.84 13.96 -17.23
CA PRO A 276 -5.48 15.01 -16.43
C PRO A 276 -5.42 16.36 -17.15
N LYS A 277 -6.49 17.17 -17.06
CA LYS A 277 -6.59 18.45 -17.79
C LYS A 277 -5.56 19.50 -17.36
N ASP A 278 -5.08 19.39 -16.13
CA ASP A 278 -4.10 20.26 -15.48
C ASP A 278 -2.66 19.73 -15.64
N ALA A 279 -2.47 18.59 -16.30
CA ALA A 279 -1.15 18.02 -16.54
C ALA A 279 -0.47 18.66 -17.75
N LYS A 280 0.83 18.95 -17.62
CA LYS A 280 1.65 19.46 -18.71
C LYS A 280 2.16 18.31 -19.57
N VAL A 281 1.69 18.24 -20.82
CA VAL A 281 2.19 17.28 -21.81
C VAL A 281 3.47 17.82 -22.44
N ILE A 282 4.59 17.16 -22.19
CA ILE A 282 5.93 17.59 -22.65
C ILE A 282 6.41 16.86 -23.90
N GLY A 283 5.70 15.82 -24.32
CA GLY A 283 6.04 15.06 -25.51
C GLY A 283 5.09 13.90 -25.76
N GLN A 284 5.42 13.10 -26.77
CA GLN A 284 4.71 11.89 -27.16
C GLN A 284 5.72 10.76 -27.39
N THR A 285 5.32 9.53 -27.09
CA THR A 285 6.08 8.32 -27.41
C THR A 285 5.13 7.28 -28.00
N TRP A 286 5.65 6.19 -28.56
CA TRP A 286 4.84 5.09 -29.03
C TRP A 286 4.68 4.06 -27.92
N LEU A 287 3.53 3.41 -27.81
CA LEU A 287 3.32 2.38 -26.79
C LEU A 287 4.35 1.24 -26.89
N LYS A 288 4.72 0.87 -28.12
CA LYS A 288 5.77 -0.11 -28.43
C LYS A 288 6.91 0.56 -29.19
N VAL A 289 8.13 0.48 -28.67
CA VAL A 289 9.31 1.15 -29.23
C VAL A 289 10.45 0.19 -29.51
N ASN A 290 11.22 0.49 -30.55
CA ASN A 290 12.51 -0.13 -30.81
C ASN A 290 13.57 0.35 -29.79
N LYS A 291 14.77 -0.24 -29.79
CA LYS A 291 15.87 0.18 -28.90
C LYS A 291 16.25 1.66 -29.05
N ASN A 292 16.05 2.23 -30.23
CA ASN A 292 16.30 3.65 -30.56
C ASN A 292 15.08 4.56 -30.29
N GLY A 293 13.99 4.05 -29.72
CA GLY A 293 12.79 4.85 -29.41
C GLY A 293 11.80 5.04 -30.57
N THR A 294 12.13 4.60 -31.78
CA THR A 294 11.21 4.68 -32.94
C THR A 294 10.07 3.68 -32.81
N PRO A 295 8.91 3.91 -33.46
CA PRO A 295 7.79 2.97 -33.42
C PRO A 295 8.18 1.58 -33.90
N ASP A 296 7.87 0.56 -33.09
CA ASP A 296 7.95 -0.83 -33.56
C ASP A 296 6.73 -1.13 -34.45
N LYS A 297 6.96 -1.13 -35.77
CA LYS A 297 5.94 -1.32 -36.80
C LYS A 297 5.40 -2.75 -36.88
N ARG A 298 5.99 -3.72 -36.16
CA ARG A 298 5.50 -5.10 -36.12
C ARG A 298 4.19 -5.24 -35.33
N PHE A 299 3.86 -4.26 -34.49
CA PHE A 299 2.63 -4.25 -33.71
C PHE A 299 1.52 -3.49 -34.45
N LYS A 300 0.45 -4.20 -34.83
CA LYS A 300 -0.67 -3.65 -35.59
C LYS A 300 -1.39 -2.48 -34.90
N ASN A 301 -1.47 -2.49 -33.57
CA ASN A 301 -2.18 -1.48 -32.75
C ASN A 301 -1.22 -0.66 -31.87
N ASN A 302 -0.11 -0.21 -32.44
CA ASN A 302 0.86 0.62 -31.73
C ASN A 302 0.41 2.09 -31.77
N ARG A 303 -0.27 2.58 -30.74
CA ARG A 303 -0.70 3.98 -30.63
C ARG A 303 0.38 4.87 -30.02
N GLN A 304 0.31 6.16 -30.30
CA GLN A 304 1.05 7.16 -29.53
C GLN A 304 0.42 7.34 -28.14
N VAL A 305 1.28 7.58 -27.16
CA VAL A 305 0.93 7.86 -25.78
C VAL A 305 1.70 9.10 -25.30
N PRO A 306 1.03 9.99 -24.56
CA PRO A 306 1.63 11.23 -24.06
C PRO A 306 2.67 10.97 -22.99
N ILE A 307 3.70 11.82 -22.97
CA ILE A 307 4.62 11.96 -21.86
C ILE A 307 4.20 13.21 -21.10
N CYS A 308 3.73 13.03 -19.87
CA CYS A 308 3.32 14.10 -18.97
C CYS A 308 4.45 14.41 -17.98
N GLU A 309 4.58 15.67 -17.63
CA GLU A 309 5.39 16.11 -16.49
C GLU A 309 4.51 16.10 -15.24
N TYR A 310 4.78 15.18 -14.32
CA TYR A 310 4.09 15.11 -13.04
C TYR A 310 5.01 15.58 -11.92
N GLY A 311 4.41 16.27 -10.94
CA GLY A 311 5.10 16.59 -9.71
C GLY A 311 5.29 15.34 -8.86
N SER A 312 6.44 15.21 -8.20
CA SER A 312 6.75 14.12 -7.29
C SER A 312 7.22 14.65 -5.93
N VAL A 313 6.67 14.10 -4.86
CA VAL A 313 7.16 14.30 -3.49
C VAL A 313 7.55 12.95 -2.94
N ARG A 314 8.79 12.82 -2.49
CA ARG A 314 9.28 11.64 -1.80
C ARG A 314 9.62 12.02 -0.36
N VAL A 315 9.03 11.30 0.59
CA VAL A 315 9.32 11.46 2.02
C VAL A 315 9.92 10.16 2.50
N THR A 316 11.17 10.21 2.95
CA THR A 316 11.90 9.05 3.46
C THR A 316 12.44 9.27 4.85
N SER A 317 12.65 8.20 5.61
CA SER A 317 13.35 8.25 6.89
C SER A 317 14.19 6.99 7.09
N ASP A 318 15.31 7.12 7.79
CA ASP A 318 16.19 6.01 8.17
C ASP A 318 15.49 4.96 9.02
N SER A 319 14.50 5.41 9.81
CA SER A 319 13.60 4.56 10.60
C SER A 319 12.65 3.71 9.76
N GLY A 320 12.65 3.92 8.43
CA GLY A 320 11.96 3.10 7.47
C GLY A 320 10.78 3.76 6.78
N LEU A 321 10.39 5.01 7.09
CA LEU A 321 9.28 5.67 6.39
C LEU A 321 9.63 5.82 4.90
N HIS A 322 8.73 5.39 4.01
CA HIS A 322 8.89 5.62 2.58
C HIS A 322 7.53 5.93 1.94
N ILE A 323 7.37 7.18 1.53
CA ILE A 323 6.16 7.69 0.89
C ILE A 323 6.58 8.32 -0.43
N GLU A 324 5.98 7.86 -1.52
CA GLU A 324 6.14 8.50 -2.82
C GLU A 324 4.76 8.96 -3.30
N LEU A 325 4.64 10.26 -3.54
CA LEU A 325 3.44 10.93 -3.99
C LEU A 325 3.65 11.51 -5.38
N MET A 326 2.55 11.60 -6.13
CA MET A 326 2.53 12.23 -7.45
C MET A 326 1.31 13.14 -7.60
N CYS A 327 1.47 14.30 -8.21
CA CYS A 327 0.38 15.20 -8.58
C CYS A 327 0.39 15.53 -10.07
N SER A 328 -0.78 15.77 -10.64
CA SER A 328 -0.94 16.08 -12.06
C SER A 328 -0.31 17.41 -12.47
N ASN A 329 -0.46 18.45 -11.67
CA ASN A 329 0.16 19.75 -11.93
C ASN A 329 1.58 19.78 -11.32
N SER A 330 2.60 19.90 -12.17
CA SER A 330 4.00 19.98 -11.74
C SER A 330 4.35 21.28 -11.01
N ASN A 331 3.63 22.39 -11.28
CA ASN A 331 3.90 23.69 -10.67
C ASN A 331 3.61 23.71 -9.16
N THR A 332 2.69 22.87 -8.67
CA THR A 332 2.42 22.76 -7.24
C THR A 332 3.68 22.40 -6.46
N ILE A 333 4.56 21.55 -7.03
CA ILE A 333 5.79 21.10 -6.36
C ILE A 333 6.83 22.21 -6.19
N SER A 334 6.94 23.14 -7.15
CA SER A 334 7.87 24.28 -6.99
C SER A 334 7.49 25.18 -5.81
N GLU A 335 6.19 25.36 -5.57
CA GLU A 335 5.70 26.11 -4.42
C GLU A 335 5.99 25.34 -3.11
N MET A 336 5.72 24.03 -3.08
CA MET A 336 6.03 23.19 -1.90
C MET A 336 7.50 23.25 -1.53
N ARG A 337 8.40 23.15 -2.52
CA ARG A 337 9.85 23.19 -2.29
C ARG A 337 10.29 24.51 -1.65
N THR A 338 9.72 25.62 -2.09
CA THR A 338 10.08 26.95 -1.59
C THR A 338 9.65 27.11 -0.12
N SER A 339 8.45 26.66 0.24
CA SER A 339 7.97 26.76 1.62
C SER A 339 8.57 25.71 2.56
N ALA A 340 8.87 24.51 2.07
CA ALA A 340 9.60 23.51 2.85
C ALA A 340 10.97 24.03 3.31
N ASN A 341 11.72 24.69 2.41
CA ASN A 341 13.02 25.28 2.77
C ASN A 341 12.90 26.37 3.85
N LYS A 342 11.84 27.20 3.81
CA LYS A 342 11.58 28.20 4.84
C LYS A 342 11.32 27.54 6.20
N PHE A 343 10.55 26.45 6.20
CA PHE A 343 10.20 25.71 7.41
C PHE A 343 11.39 24.94 8.00
N GLU A 344 12.23 24.30 7.17
CA GLU A 344 13.46 23.65 7.63
C GLU A 344 14.44 24.64 8.26
N THR A 345 14.51 25.86 7.75
CA THR A 345 15.34 26.93 8.34
C THR A 345 14.83 27.35 9.71
N PHE A 346 13.54 27.17 9.99
CA PHE A 346 12.93 27.51 11.27
C PHE A 346 13.09 26.40 12.32
N LEU A 347 13.11 25.13 11.90
CA LEU A 347 13.26 23.98 12.80
C LEU A 347 14.71 23.70 13.23
N ARG A 348 15.70 24.31 12.59
CA ARG A 348 17.13 24.23 12.93
C ARG A 348 17.58 25.49 13.65
#